data_AF-A0A0P9T5T8-F1
#
_entry.id   AF-A0A0P9T5T8-F1
#
_cell.length_a   1.000
_cell.length_b   1.000
_cell.length_c   1.000
_cell.angle_alpha   90.00
_cell.angle_beta   90.00
_cell.angle_gamma   90.00
#
_symmetry.space_group_name_H-M   'P 1'
#
loop_
_entity.id
_entity.type
_entity.pdbx_description
1 polymer ?
#
loop_
_entity_poly.entity_id
_entity_poly.type
_entity_poly.pdbx_seq_one_letter_code
_entity_poly.pdbx_strand_id
1 'polypeptide(L)' 'MFFVEVAPVFSEFALHERLLKAVAELKFVEPTPVQAAAIPLALQGRDLRVTAQTGSGKT' A
#
# COMPACT_ATOMS: atom_id res chain seq x y z
N MET A 1 3.35 21.07 15.65
CA MET A 1 3.33 19.63 15.96
C MET A 1 3.41 18.90 14.65
N PHE A 2 4.62 18.49 14.24
CA PHE A 2 4.81 17.71 13.01
C PHE A 2 4.72 16.24 13.41
N PHE A 3 3.63 15.58 13.05
CA PHE A 3 3.60 14.12 13.09
C PHE A 3 4.53 13.65 11.97
N VAL A 4 5.63 13.02 12.33
CA VAL A 4 6.37 12.18 11.37
C VAL A 4 5.48 10.97 11.16
N GLU A 5 4.71 10.98 10.07
CA GLU A 5 3.95 9.81 9.64
C GLU A 5 4.97 8.78 9.14
N VAL A 6 5.23 7.77 9.96
CA VAL A 6 6.03 6.62 9.52
C VAL A 6 5.21 5.92 8.44
N ALA A 7 5.70 5.95 7.21
CA ALA A 7 5.04 5.24 6.12
C ALA A 7 5.02 3.74 6.46
N PRO A 8 3.86 3.07 6.39
CA PRO A 8 3.78 1.65 6.75
C PRO A 8 4.59 0.82 5.76
N VAL A 9 5.30 -0.21 6.20
CA VAL A 9 5.89 -1.20 5.27
C VAL A 9 4.84 -2.21 4.84
N PHE A 10 5.02 -2.88 3.69
CA PHE A 10 4.01 -3.82 3.17
C PHE A 10 3.61 -4.93 4.16
N SER A 11 4.53 -5.36 5.01
CA SER A 11 4.30 -6.38 6.05
C SER A 11 3.39 -5.93 7.20
N GLU A 12 3.11 -4.63 7.32
CA GLU A 12 2.15 -4.12 8.30
C GLU A 12 0.70 -4.25 7.82
N PHE A 13 0.48 -4.46 6.51
CA PHE A 13 -0.83 -4.80 6.00
C PHE A 13 -1.14 -6.28 6.26
N ALA A 14 -2.41 -6.59 6.48
CA ALA A 14 -2.91 -7.97 6.61
C ALA A 14 -2.98 -8.69 5.25
N LEU A 15 -1.88 -8.68 4.50
CA LEU A 15 -1.74 -9.33 3.20
C LEU A 15 -1.30 -10.78 3.38
N HIS A 16 -1.75 -11.64 2.46
CA HIS A 16 -1.28 -13.02 2.41
C HIS A 16 0.23 -13.07 2.14
N GLU A 17 0.95 -13.96 2.83
CA GLU A 17 2.40 -14.18 2.68
C GLU A 17 2.89 -14.30 1.22
N ARG A 18 2.09 -14.88 0.31
CA ARG A 18 2.43 -14.98 -1.12
C ARG A 18 2.57 -13.61 -1.78
N LEU A 19 1.71 -12.65 -1.41
CA LEU A 19 1.80 -11.27 -1.90
C LEU A 19 3.01 -10.56 -1.30
N LEU A 20 3.28 -10.75 0.00
CA LEU A 20 4.45 -10.19 0.66
C LEU A 20 5.76 -10.67 0.02
N LYS A 21 5.86 -11.96 -0.33
CA LYS A 21 7.00 -12.49 -1.08
C LYS A 21 7.13 -11.86 -2.46
N ALA A 22 6.03 -11.78 -3.21
CA ALA A 22 6.03 -11.21 -4.55
C ALA A 22 6.47 -9.73 -4.57
N VAL A 23 5.96 -8.90 -3.66
CA VAL A 23 6.36 -7.49 -3.58
C VAL A 23 7.84 -7.35 -3.19
N ALA A 24 8.35 -8.21 -2.31
CA ALA A 24 9.77 -8.22 -1.95
C ALA A 24 10.68 -8.65 -3.11
N GLU A 25 10.28 -9.68 -3.89
CA GLU A 25 11.01 -10.12 -5.09
C GLU A 25 11.05 -9.04 -6.17
N LEU A 26 9.96 -8.29 -6.31
CA LEU A 26 9.87 -7.12 -7.19
C LEU A 26 10.61 -5.89 -6.63
N LYS A 27 11.20 -5.99 -5.43
CA LYS A 27 11.93 -4.92 -4.73
C LYS A 27 11.05 -3.72 -4.39
N PHE A 28 9.76 -3.94 -4.16
CA PHE A 28 8.88 -2.95 -3.56
C PHE A 28 9.05 -2.99 -2.04
N VAL A 29 9.77 -1.99 -1.52
CA VAL A 29 10.15 -1.92 -0.11
C VAL A 29 9.07 -1.22 0.71
N GLU A 30 8.59 -0.09 0.22
CA GLU A 30 7.56 0.73 0.86
C GLU A 30 6.38 0.95 -0.10
N PRO A 31 5.13 0.92 0.40
CA PRO A 31 3.97 1.28 -0.39
C PRO A 31 4.01 2.77 -0.74
N THR A 32 3.55 3.10 -1.94
CA THR A 32 3.36 4.50 -2.32
C THR A 32 2.24 5.13 -1.48
N PRO A 33 2.15 6.47 -1.37
CA PRO A 33 1.10 7.12 -0.58
C PRO A 33 -0.32 6.70 -0.97
N VAL A 34 -0.57 6.47 -2.26
CA VAL A 34 -1.89 6.00 -2.72
C VAL A 34 -2.15 4.54 -2.33
N GLN A 35 -1.13 3.70 -2.31
CA GLN A 35 -1.23 2.30 -1.86
C GLN A 35 -1.47 2.24 -0.34
N ALA A 36 -0.72 3.01 0.45
CA ALA A 36 -0.88 3.08 1.90
C ALA A 36 -2.30 3.53 2.31
N ALA A 37 -2.88 4.48 1.56
CA ALA A 37 -4.26 4.92 1.78
C ALA A 37 -5.32 3.91 1.29
N ALA A 38 -5.07 3.19 0.19
CA ALA A 38 -6.06 2.33 -0.46
C ALA A 38 -6.09 0.90 0.09
N ILE A 39 -4.92 0.28 0.36
CA ILE A 39 -4.80 -1.14 0.73
C ILE A 39 -5.64 -1.48 1.97
N PRO A 40 -5.58 -0.73 3.09
CA PRO A 40 -6.38 -1.06 4.28
C PRO A 40 -7.89 -1.04 4.01
N LEU A 41 -8.34 -0.13 3.15
CA LEU A 41 -9.75 0.02 2.82
C LEU A 41 -10.22 -1.09 1.86
N ALA A 42 -9.36 -1.49 0.92
CA ALA A 42 -9.61 -2.60 0.01
C ALA A 42 -9.69 -3.94 0.77
N LEU A 43 -8.82 -4.15 1.76
CA LEU A 43 -8.83 -5.34 2.63
C LEU A 43 -10.11 -5.45 3.46
N GLN A 44 -10.78 -4.33 3.74
CA GLN A 44 -12.11 -4.30 4.40
C GLN A 44 -13.26 -4.63 3.43
N GLY A 45 -12.97 -4.92 2.15
CA GLY A 45 -13.97 -5.23 1.14
C GLY A 45 -14.79 -4.02 0.69
N ARG A 46 -14.27 -2.79 0.85
CA ARG A 46 -14.97 -1.57 0.43
C ARG A 46 -14.70 -1.25 -1.03
N ASP A 47 -15.70 -0.73 -1.71
CA ASP A 47 -15.52 -0.09 -3.01
C ASP A 47 -14.77 1.23 -2.84
N LEU A 48 -13.75 1.46 -3.68
CA LEU A 48 -12.88 2.63 -3.60
C LEU A 48 -12.89 3.42 -4.90
N ARG A 49 -13.00 4.75 -4.77
CA ARG A 49 -12.65 5.68 -5.84
C ARG A 49 -11.29 6.28 -5.57
N VAL A 50 -10.27 5.82 -6.28
CA VAL A 50 -8.89 6.26 -6.12
C VAL A 50 -8.51 7.21 -7.26
N THR A 51 -8.02 8.41 -6.93
CA THR A 51 -7.54 9.40 -7.91
C THR A 51 -6.09 9.75 -7.61
N ALA A 52 -5.20 9.44 -8.55
CA ALA A 52 -3.78 9.74 -8.47
C ALA A 52 -3.18 9.82 -9.88
N GLN A 53 -2.04 10.49 -10.06
CA GLN A 53 -1.36 10.63 -11.36
C GLN A 53 -0.74 9.31 -11.85
N THR A 54 -0.58 9.12 -13.17
CA THR A 54 0.14 7.95 -13.73
C THR A 54 1.53 7.81 -13.13
N GLY A 55 1.99 6.58 -12.89
CA GLY A 55 3.24 6.31 -12.16
C GLY A 55 3.12 6.33 -10.64
N SER A 56 1.94 6.61 -10.07
CA SER A 56 1.73 6.65 -8.61
C SER A 56 1.67 5.28 -7.92
N GLY A 57 1.73 4.16 -8.65
CA GLY A 57 1.62 2.80 -8.08
C GLY A 57 0.20 2.36 -7.75
N LYS A 58 -0.81 2.90 -8.44
CA LYS A 58 -2.22 2.48 -8.28
C LYS A 58 -2.58 1.16 -9.02
N THR A 59 -1.63 0.56 -9.73
CA THR A 59 -1.73 -0.75 -10.42
C THR A 59 -0.76 -1.70 -9.74
#